data_AF-Q3ARB6-F1
#
_entry.id   AF-Q3ARB6-F1
#
_cell.length_a   1.000
_cell.length_b   1.000
_cell.length_c   1.000
_cell.angle_alpha   90.00
_cell.angle_beta   90.00
_cell.angle_gamma   90.00
#
_symmetry.space_group_name_H-M   'P 1'
#
loop_
_entity.id
_entity.type
_entity.pdbx_description
1 polymer ?
#
loop_
_entity_poly.entity_id
_entity_poly.type
_entity_poly.pdbx_seq_one_letter_code
_entity_poly.pdbx_strand_id
1 'polypeptide(L)'
;MIIPEKYKVWVEARKKYKLSDAQIQMARELNLNPKKFGKIANHKHESWKVPLPEFIEELYIEHFGKNKPDVVKSIEQIIESKKS
;
A
#
# COMPACT_ATOMS: atom_id res chain seq x y z
N MET A 1 11.70 -14.17 -12.29
CA MET A 1 10.92 -12.97 -12.67
C MET A 1 11.76 -11.73 -12.41
N ILE A 2 12.00 -10.87 -13.41
CA ILE A 2 12.63 -9.58 -13.18
C ILE A 2 11.52 -8.61 -12.76
N ILE A 3 11.47 -8.28 -11.47
CA ILE A 3 10.52 -7.29 -10.94
C ILE A 3 11.12 -5.91 -11.20
N PRO A 4 10.46 -5.02 -11.95
CA PRO A 4 10.93 -3.66 -12.14
C PRO A 4 11.13 -2.95 -10.80
N GLU A 5 12.18 -2.13 -10.66
CA GLU A 5 12.56 -1.43 -9.43
C GLU A 5 11.36 -0.70 -8.76
N LYS A 6 10.51 -0.09 -9.61
CA LYS A 6 9.29 0.61 -9.19
C LYS A 6 8.26 -0.27 -8.46
N TYR A 7 8.26 -1.58 -8.70
CA TYR A 7 7.37 -2.54 -8.04
C TYR A 7 8.05 -3.23 -6.86
N LYS A 8 9.39 -3.39 -6.92
CA LYS A 8 10.19 -3.95 -5.83
C LYS A 8 10.00 -3.17 -4.53
N VAL A 9 9.98 -1.83 -4.61
CA VAL A 9 9.72 -0.95 -3.45
C VAL A 9 8.38 -1.21 -2.78
N TRP A 10 7.35 -1.60 -3.54
CA TRP A 10 6.03 -1.94 -2.99
C TRP A 10 6.03 -3.31 -2.31
N VAL A 11 6.72 -4.30 -2.88
CA VAL A 11 6.87 -5.63 -2.28
C VAL A 11 7.64 -5.54 -0.96
N GLU A 12 8.71 -4.75 -0.93
CA GLU A 12 9.51 -4.49 0.27
C GLU A 12 8.70 -3.74 1.33
N ALA A 13 7.97 -2.70 0.94
CA ALA A 13 7.07 -1.97 1.84
C ALA A 13 5.98 -2.89 2.43
N ARG A 14 5.36 -3.73 1.59
CA ARG A 14 4.35 -4.73 2.02
C ARG A 14 4.90 -5.62 3.13
N LYS A 15 6.08 -6.20 2.92
CA LYS A 15 6.75 -7.05 3.92
C LYS A 15 7.17 -6.27 5.17
N LYS A 16 7.74 -5.07 5.01
CA LYS A 16 8.26 -4.26 6.12
C LYS A 16 7.16 -3.76 7.06
N TYR A 17 6.03 -3.33 6.51
CA TYR A 17 4.91 -2.76 7.28
C TYR A 17 3.75 -3.73 7.47
N LYS A 18 3.93 -5.01 7.09
CA LYS A 18 2.91 -6.07 7.17
C LYS A 18 1.58 -5.67 6.52
N LEU A 19 1.64 -5.03 5.36
CA LEU A 19 0.46 -4.62 4.60
C LEU A 19 -0.12 -5.80 3.83
N SER A 20 -1.44 -5.84 3.68
CA SER A 20 -2.13 -6.76 2.76
C SER A 20 -2.04 -6.28 1.31
N ASP A 21 -2.33 -7.17 0.35
CA ASP A 21 -2.40 -6.78 -1.06
C ASP A 21 -3.49 -5.73 -1.33
N ALA A 22 -4.58 -5.78 -0.57
CA ALA A 22 -5.64 -4.76 -0.62
C ALA A 22 -5.10 -3.40 -0.18
N GLN A 23 -4.37 -3.33 0.93
CA GLN A 23 -3.79 -2.07 1.43
C GLN A 23 -2.70 -1.51 0.50
N ILE A 24 -1.89 -2.38 -0.12
CA ILE A 24 -0.94 -1.95 -1.15
C ILE A 24 -1.66 -1.36 -2.36
N GLN A 25 -2.78 -1.96 -2.77
CA GLN A 25 -3.58 -1.42 -3.84
C GLN A 25 -4.24 -0.09 -3.47
N MET A 26 -4.87 0.01 -2.29
CA MET A 26 -5.45 1.25 -1.78
C MET A 26 -4.42 2.37 -1.78
N ALA A 27 -3.22 2.11 -1.25
CA ALA A 27 -2.15 3.10 -1.23
C ALA A 27 -1.70 3.53 -2.63
N ARG A 28 -1.77 2.64 -3.63
CA ARG A 28 -1.47 2.98 -5.02
C ARG A 28 -2.56 3.83 -5.67
N GLU A 29 -3.83 3.53 -5.40
CA GLU A 29 -4.98 4.31 -5.87
C GLU A 29 -5.01 5.71 -5.23
N LEU A 30 -4.64 5.80 -3.95
CA LEU A 30 -4.41 7.05 -3.21
C LEU A 30 -3.12 7.79 -3.63
N ASN A 31 -2.38 7.25 -4.61
CA ASN A 31 -1.12 7.81 -5.11
C ASN A 31 -0.06 8.05 -4.02
N LEU A 32 -0.08 7.23 -2.96
CA LEU A 32 0.89 7.29 -1.86
C LEU A 32 2.27 6.81 -2.30
N ASN A 33 3.30 7.31 -1.62
CA ASN A 33 4.67 6.92 -1.90
C ASN A 33 5.19 5.92 -0.85
N PRO A 34 5.57 4.69 -1.22
CA PRO A 34 6.06 3.67 -0.30
C PRO A 34 7.37 4.08 0.40
N LYS A 35 8.17 4.97 -0.20
CA LYS A 35 9.36 5.55 0.45
C LYS A 35 9.00 6.45 1.64
N LYS A 36 7.82 7.09 1.60
CA LYS A 36 7.32 7.95 2.69
C LYS A 36 6.63 7.17 3.80
N PHE A 37 6.32 5.88 3.59
CA PHE A 37 5.70 5.05 4.62
C PHE A 37 6.50 5.01 5.92
N GLY A 38 7.82 5.14 5.88
CA GLY A 38 8.63 5.20 7.10
C GLY A 38 8.33 6.42 7.97
N LYS A 39 7.96 7.56 7.37
CA LYS A 39 7.53 8.76 8.10
C LYS A 39 6.11 8.61 8.65
N ILE A 40 5.23 7.93 7.92
CA ILE A 40 3.83 7.72 8.29
C ILE A 40 3.73 6.65 9.40
N ALA A 41 4.45 5.54 9.25
CA ALA A 41 4.53 4.45 10.21
C ALA A 41 5.40 4.77 11.43
N ASN A 42 5.84 6.03 11.63
CA ASN A 42 6.59 6.45 12.81
C ASN A 42 5.69 6.55 14.07
N HIS A 43 4.77 5.61 14.22
CA HIS A 43 3.87 5.44 15.35
C HIS A 43 4.62 5.26 16.67
N LYS A 44 5.88 4.80 16.64
CA LYS A 44 6.71 4.61 17.84
C LYS A 44 6.97 5.88 18.65
N HIS A 45 6.79 7.07 18.07
CA HIS A 45 6.98 8.35 18.75
C HIS A 45 5.67 9.09 19.00
N GLU A 46 4.57 8.69 18.36
CA GLU A 46 3.27 9.36 18.43
C GLU A 46 2.17 8.32 18.54
N SER A 47 1.94 7.80 19.76
CA SER A 47 0.98 6.72 20.05
C SER A 47 -0.48 7.05 19.68
N TRP A 48 -0.77 8.33 19.37
CA TRP A 48 -2.07 8.79 18.88
C TRP A 48 -2.23 8.63 17.36
N LYS A 49 -1.17 8.30 16.62
CA LYS A 49 -1.27 7.97 15.19
C LYS A 49 -1.75 6.54 15.02
N VAL A 50 -2.72 6.30 14.15
CA VAL A 50 -3.11 4.92 13.80
C VAL A 50 -1.97 4.19 13.08
N PRO A 51 -1.88 2.85 13.19
CA PRO A 51 -1.00 2.04 12.37
C PRO A 51 -1.13 2.35 10.89
N LEU A 52 -0.04 2.24 10.13
CA LEU A 52 -0.04 2.49 8.68
C LEU A 52 -1.14 1.70 7.91
N PRO A 53 -1.43 0.42 8.22
CA PRO A 53 -2.55 -0.31 7.61
C PRO A 53 -3.90 0.41 7.78
N GLU A 54 -4.23 0.80 9.01
CA GLU A 54 -5.47 1.49 9.36
C GLU A 54 -5.54 2.88 8.74
N PHE A 55 -4.42 3.62 8.74
CA PHE A 55 -4.31 4.92 8.08
C PHE A 55 -4.68 4.84 6.58
N ILE A 56 -4.22 3.80 5.89
CA ILE A 56 -4.51 3.62 4.46
C ILE A 56 -5.99 3.31 4.26
N GLU A 57 -6.58 2.48 5.13
CA GLU A 57 -8.00 2.11 5.06
C GLU A 57 -8.91 3.32 5.33
N GLU A 58 -8.63 4.12 6.36
CA GLU A 58 -9.38 5.34 6.67
C GLU A 58 -9.31 6.36 5.53
N LEU A 59 -8.11 6.62 5.01
CA LEU A 59 -7.96 7.52 3.86
C LEU A 59 -8.70 7.01 2.62
N TYR A 60 -8.70 5.70 2.40
CA TYR A 60 -9.40 5.10 1.27
C TYR A 60 -10.92 5.26 1.40
N ILE A 61 -11.46 5.08 2.61
CA ILE A 61 -12.87 5.32 2.92
C ILE A 61 -13.21 6.80 2.72
N GLU A 62 -12.37 7.72 3.18
CA GLU A 62 -12.60 9.16 3.02
C GLU A 62 -12.64 9.59 1.54
N HIS A 63 -11.74 9.03 0.72
CA HIS A 63 -11.62 9.43 -0.69
C HIS A 63 -12.62 8.73 -1.62
N PHE A 64 -12.98 7.48 -1.33
CA PHE A 64 -13.79 6.63 -2.21
C PHE A 64 -15.12 6.17 -1.61
N GLY A 65 -15.35 6.37 -0.31
CA GLY A 65 -16.57 5.93 0.39
C GLY A 65 -16.68 4.41 0.54
N LYS A 66 -15.57 3.67 0.37
CA LYS A 66 -15.54 2.20 0.40
C LYS A 66 -14.43 1.70 1.31
N ASN A 67 -14.67 0.60 2.02
CA ASN A 67 -13.67 0.00 2.91
C ASN A 67 -12.60 -0.82 2.17
N LYS A 68 -12.84 -1.19 0.90
CA LYS A 68 -11.90 -2.00 0.11
C LYS A 68 -12.07 -1.79 -1.39
N PRO A 69 -10.99 -1.92 -2.18
CA PRO A 69 -11.08 -1.93 -3.63
C PRO A 69 -11.87 -3.15 -4.11
N ASP A 70 -12.66 -2.97 -5.17
CA ASP A 70 -13.50 -4.01 -5.76
C ASP A 70 -12.68 -5.17 -6.36
N VAL A 71 -11.47 -4.87 -6.85
CA VAL A 71 -10.58 -5.87 -7.46
C VAL A 71 -9.21 -5.78 -6.82
N VAL A 72 -8.87 -6.72 -5.93
CA VAL A 72 -7.53 -6.77 -5.31
C VAL A 72 -6.54 -7.47 -6.25
N LYS A 73 -5.53 -6.75 -6.73
CA LYS A 73 -4.43 -7.31 -7.52
C LYS A 73 -3.11 -7.16 -6.78
N SER A 74 -2.44 -8.29 -6.58
CA SER A 74 -1.09 -8.32 -6.04
C SER A 74 -0.11 -7.64 -7.01
N ILE A 75 1.00 -7.12 -6.47
CA ILE A 75 2.07 -6.50 -7.28
C ILE A 75 2.53 -7.45 -8.40
N GLU A 76 2.65 -8.75 -8.10
CA GLU A 76 3.03 -9.80 -9.05
C GLU A 76 2.03 -9.93 -10.21
N GLN A 77 0.73 -9.98 -9.92
CA GLN A 77 -0.33 -10.06 -10.94
C GLN A 77 -0.37 -8.81 -11.84
N ILE A 78 -0.04 -7.64 -11.28
CA ILE A 78 0.01 -6.39 -12.05
C ILE A 78 1.20 -6.36 -13.00
N ILE A 79 2.34 -6.90 -12.57
CA ILE A 79 3.52 -7.05 -13.44
C ILE A 79 3.21 -8.00 -14.59
N GLU A 80 2.56 -9.11 -14.30
CA GLU A 80 2.17 -10.10 -15.31
C GLU A 80 1.17 -9.52 -16.32
N SER A 81 0.15 -8.79 -15.84
CA SER A 81 -0.85 -8.13 -16.70
C SER A 81 -0.26 -7.06 -17.63
N LYS A 82 0.81 -6.36 -17.21
CA LYS A 82 1.48 -5.32 -18.01
C LYS A 82 2.50 -5.86 -19.01
N LYS A 83 2.72 -7.18 -19.03
CA LYS A 83 3.65 -7.84 -19.97
C LYS A 83 2.99 -8.22 -21.30
N SER A 84 1.69 -7.97 -21.45
CA SER A 84 0.93 -8.24 -22.69
C SER A 84 0.98 -7.09 -23.69
#